data_AF-A0A5B6TF12-F1
#
_entry.id   AF-A0A5B6TF12-F1
#
_cell.length_a   1.000
_cell.length_b   1.000
_cell.length_c   1.000
_cell.angle_alpha   90.00
_cell.angle_beta   90.00
_cell.angle_gamma   90.00
#
_symmetry.space_group_name_H-M   'P 1'
#
loop_
_entity.id
_entity.type
_entity.pdbx_description
1 polymer ?
#
loop_
_entity_poly.entity_id
_entity_poly.type
_entity_poly.pdbx_seq_one_letter_code
_entity_poly.pdbx_strand_id
1 'polypeptide(L)'
;MQHSPFTYQRVIILKLQAGFSKEEFGRGDSIEDVVQLALCFRFLLTQLEGSDFDQVLLKEASWQVDLLQHEAYAITSSPKKDMFMYLKAFHNTHEVFLRLHSQWNIMHGSYLI
;
A
#
# COMPACT_ATOMS: atom_id res chain seq x y z
N MET A 1 24.62 -6.02 15.30
CA MET A 1 24.01 -4.68 15.14
C MET A 1 22.50 -4.91 15.00
N GLN A 2 21.72 -4.60 16.04
CA GLN A 2 20.26 -4.65 15.94
C GLN A 2 19.80 -3.43 15.13
N HIS A 3 19.47 -3.63 13.86
CA HIS A 3 18.75 -2.61 13.11
C HIS A 3 17.41 -2.38 13.81
N SER A 4 17.17 -1.15 14.25
CA SER A 4 15.89 -0.79 14.87
C SER A 4 14.76 -1.12 13.88
N PRO A 5 13.72 -1.89 14.27
CA PRO A 5 12.60 -2.29 13.38
C PRO A 5 11.95 -1.09 12.68
N PHE A 6 12.06 0.08 13.31
CA PHE A 6 11.66 1.39 12.81
C PHE A 6 12.25 1.79 11.45
N THR A 7 13.48 1.37 11.17
CA THR A 7 14.19 1.79 9.94
C THR A 7 13.55 1.13 8.72
N TYR A 8 13.13 -0.13 8.84
CA TYR A 8 12.55 -0.88 7.73
C TYR A 8 11.14 -0.40 7.40
N GLN A 9 10.28 -0.22 8.40
CA GLN A 9 8.92 0.27 8.21
C GLN A 9 8.90 1.65 7.53
N ARG A 10 9.78 2.57 7.96
CA ARG A 10 9.91 3.89 7.34
C ARG A 10 10.34 3.82 5.88
N VAL A 11 11.34 2.98 5.55
CA VAL A 11 11.79 2.79 4.15
C VAL A 11 10.64 2.27 3.28
N ILE A 12 9.84 1.33 3.79
CA ILE A 12 8.70 0.79 3.06
C ILE A 12 7.62 1.85 2.88
N ILE A 13 7.30 2.63 3.92
CA ILE A 13 6.34 3.75 3.83
C ILE A 13 6.76 4.75 2.75
N LEU A 14 8.05 5.13 2.69
CA LEU A 14 8.56 6.02 1.65
C LEU A 14 8.42 5.41 0.25
N LYS A 15 8.67 4.11 0.10
CA LYS A 15 8.47 3.39 -1.16
C LYS A 15 6.99 3.37 -1.57
N LEU A 16 6.08 3.16 -0.61
CA LEU A 16 4.63 3.19 -0.85
C LEU A 16 4.16 4.58 -1.28
N GLN A 17 4.60 5.64 -0.60
CA GLN A 17 4.30 7.03 -1.00
C GLN A 17 4.76 7.33 -2.41
N ALA A 18 5.99 6.98 -2.75
CA ALA A 18 6.53 7.19 -4.09
C ALA A 18 5.71 6.41 -5.14
N GLY A 19 5.32 5.17 -4.84
CA GLY A 19 4.49 4.36 -5.72
C GLY A 19 3.10 4.94 -5.95
N PHE A 20 2.36 5.29 -4.89
CA PHE A 20 1.02 5.87 -5.02
C PHE A 20 1.00 7.27 -5.66
N SER A 21 2.14 7.95 -5.72
CA SER A 21 2.29 9.26 -6.40
C SER A 21 2.58 9.14 -7.90
N LYS A 22 2.78 7.93 -8.44
CA LYS A 22 3.07 7.72 -9.87
C LYS A 22 1.78 7.77 -10.69
N GLU A 23 1.71 8.72 -11.62
CA GLU A 23 0.56 8.84 -12.53
C GLU A 23 0.37 7.61 -13.43
N GLU A 24 1.46 6.95 -13.84
CA GLU A 24 1.43 5.73 -14.66
C GLU A 24 0.57 4.63 -14.01
N PHE A 25 0.67 4.45 -12.69
CA PHE A 25 -0.11 3.44 -11.97
C PHE A 25 -1.61 3.79 -12.00
N GLY A 26 -1.94 5.07 -11.87
CA GLY A 26 -3.31 5.58 -11.98
C GLY A 26 -3.89 5.57 -13.40
N ARG A 27 -3.09 5.21 -14.41
CA ARG A 27 -3.55 4.99 -15.80
C ARG A 27 -3.63 3.51 -16.17
N GLY A 28 -3.19 2.63 -15.28
CA GLY A 28 -3.05 1.21 -15.56
C GLY A 28 -1.82 0.87 -16.40
N ASP A 29 -0.84 1.77 -16.44
CA ASP A 29 0.48 1.51 -16.99
C ASP A 29 1.37 0.90 -15.88
N SER A 30 2.34 0.06 -16.26
CA SER A 30 3.32 -0.55 -15.34
C SER A 30 2.68 -1.41 -14.23
N ILE A 31 1.71 -2.26 -14.59
CA ILE A 31 0.95 -3.11 -13.66
C ILE A 31 1.86 -4.02 -12.82
N GLU A 32 2.96 -4.53 -13.38
CA GLU A 32 3.92 -5.36 -12.67
C GLU A 32 4.55 -4.62 -11.47
N ASP A 33 4.79 -3.31 -11.60
CA ASP A 33 5.30 -2.50 -10.50
C ASP A 33 4.24 -2.26 -9.43
N VAL A 34 2.96 -2.20 -9.82
CA VAL A 34 1.83 -2.08 -8.88
C VAL A 34 1.64 -3.37 -8.09
N VAL A 35 1.83 -4.53 -8.71
CA VAL A 35 1.89 -5.81 -8.00
C VAL A 35 3.01 -5.80 -6.96
N GLN A 36 4.21 -5.32 -7.33
CA GLN A 36 5.31 -5.19 -6.36
C GLN A 36 4.99 -4.20 -5.24
N LEU A 37 4.30 -3.10 -5.54
CA LEU A 37 3.84 -2.13 -4.56
C LEU A 37 2.88 -2.77 -3.55
N ALA A 38 1.90 -3.54 -4.02
CA ALA A 38 0.95 -4.27 -3.19
C ALA A 38 1.66 -5.29 -2.28
N LEU A 39 2.66 -6.02 -2.80
CA LEU A 39 3.48 -6.93 -1.98
C LEU A 39 4.28 -6.19 -0.90
N CYS A 40 4.85 -5.02 -1.24
CA CYS A 40 5.54 -4.18 -0.24
C CYS A 40 4.57 -3.71 0.85
N PHE A 41 3.33 -3.36 0.47
CA PHE A 41 2.32 -2.95 1.43
C PHE A 41 1.91 -4.12 2.32
N ARG A 42 1.69 -5.31 1.75
CA ARG A 42 1.39 -6.52 2.52
C ARG A 42 2.49 -6.82 3.55
N PHE A 43 3.75 -6.71 3.14
CA PHE A 43 4.88 -6.88 4.05
C PHE A 43 4.86 -5.86 5.20
N LEU A 44 4.58 -4.58 4.91
CA LEU A 44 4.40 -3.56 5.95
C LEU A 44 3.28 -3.95 6.93
N LEU A 45 2.12 -4.38 6.43
CA LEU A 45 1.00 -4.78 7.28
C LEU A 45 1.36 -5.93 8.22
N THR A 46 2.07 -6.95 7.74
CA THR A 46 2.59 -8.03 8.59
C THR A 46 3.56 -7.53 9.67
N GLN A 47 4.33 -6.47 9.41
CA GLN A 47 5.19 -5.85 10.43
C GLN A 47 4.40 -5.00 11.44
N LEU A 48 3.18 -4.57 11.10
CA LEU A 48 2.30 -3.81 11.98
C LEU A 48 1.32 -4.71 12.74
N GLU A 49 1.19 -5.98 12.37
CA GLU A 49 0.43 -6.97 13.13
C GLU A 49 1.00 -7.11 14.55
N GLY A 50 0.17 -6.87 15.56
CA GLY A 50 0.58 -6.88 16.98
C GLY A 50 1.16 -5.55 17.50
N SER A 51 1.13 -4.49 16.70
CA SER A 51 1.44 -3.12 17.15
C SER A 51 0.19 -2.38 17.66
N ASP A 52 0.38 -1.19 18.23
CA ASP A 52 -0.69 -0.30 18.73
C ASP A 52 -1.48 0.41 17.62
N PHE A 53 -1.35 -0.04 16.36
CA PHE A 53 -2.15 0.45 15.25
C PHE A 53 -3.63 0.08 15.41
N ASP A 54 -4.50 0.85 14.75
CA ASP A 54 -5.93 0.57 14.71
C ASP A 54 -6.16 -0.75 13.96
N GLN A 55 -6.64 -1.76 14.68
CA GLN A 55 -6.84 -3.11 14.14
C GLN A 55 -7.95 -3.18 13.10
N VAL A 56 -8.93 -2.28 13.15
CA VAL A 56 -9.96 -2.17 12.11
C VAL A 56 -9.33 -1.62 10.83
N LEU A 57 -8.52 -0.57 10.95
CA LEU A 57 -7.79 0.02 9.83
C LEU A 57 -6.78 -0.96 9.21
N LEU A 58 -6.06 -1.75 10.02
CA LEU A 58 -5.14 -2.78 9.52
C LEU A 58 -5.88 -3.88 8.74
N LYS A 59 -7.06 -4.31 9.20
CA LYS A 59 -7.89 -5.28 8.48
C LYS A 59 -8.42 -4.72 7.17
N GLU A 60 -8.88 -3.47 7.19
CA GLU A 60 -9.32 -2.76 5.99
C GLU A 60 -8.17 -2.65 4.97
N ALA A 61 -6.98 -2.27 5.41
CA ALA A 61 -5.78 -2.19 4.57
C ALA A 61 -5.41 -3.54 3.96
N SER A 62 -5.41 -4.61 4.76
CA SER A 62 -5.15 -5.97 4.27
C SER A 62 -6.12 -6.36 3.16
N TRP A 63 -7.42 -6.08 3.34
CA TRP A 63 -8.43 -6.34 2.33
C TRP A 63 -8.20 -5.55 1.04
N GLN A 64 -7.93 -4.25 1.13
CA GLN A 64 -7.69 -3.42 -0.06
C GLN A 64 -6.43 -3.84 -0.80
N VAL A 65 -5.35 -4.17 -0.09
CA VAL A 65 -4.11 -4.67 -0.69
C VAL A 65 -4.33 -5.99 -1.43
N ASP A 66 -5.07 -6.92 -0.83
CA ASP A 66 -5.40 -8.21 -1.47
C ASP A 66 -6.24 -7.99 -2.73
N LEU A 67 -7.20 -7.04 -2.70
CA LEU A 67 -8.00 -6.67 -3.86
C LEU A 67 -7.15 -6.02 -4.96
N LEU A 68 -6.27 -5.06 -4.63
CA LEU A 68 -5.37 -4.44 -5.60
C LEU A 68 -4.46 -5.46 -6.25
N GLN A 69 -3.87 -6.37 -5.47
CA GLN A 69 -3.03 -7.43 -5.99
C GLN A 69 -3.81 -8.35 -6.94
N HIS A 70 -5.04 -8.75 -6.57
CA HIS A 70 -5.91 -9.55 -7.41
C HIS A 70 -6.23 -8.84 -8.74
N GLU A 71 -6.66 -7.58 -8.68
CA GLU A 71 -7.02 -6.81 -9.89
C GLU A 71 -5.81 -6.49 -10.77
N ALA A 72 -4.63 -6.24 -10.18
CA ALA A 72 -3.41 -6.05 -10.94
C ALA A 72 -3.00 -7.34 -11.70
N TYR A 73 -2.96 -8.49 -11.03
CA TYR A 73 -2.69 -9.78 -11.71
C TYR A 73 -3.76 -10.15 -12.74
N ALA A 74 -4.99 -9.74 -12.50
CA ALA A 74 -6.08 -9.91 -13.42
C ALA A 74 -5.82 -9.16 -14.75
N ILE A 75 -5.31 -7.94 -14.70
CA ILE A 75 -4.91 -7.17 -15.90
C ILE A 75 -3.72 -7.84 -16.61
N THR A 76 -2.70 -8.29 -15.88
CA THR A 76 -1.52 -8.95 -16.51
C THR A 76 -1.88 -10.26 -17.20
N SER A 77 -2.84 -11.02 -16.64
CA SER A 77 -3.28 -12.32 -17.19
C SER A 77 -4.29 -12.19 -18.32
N SER A 78 -5.03 -11.10 -18.39
CA SER A 78 -5.98 -10.81 -19.46
C SER A 78 -6.12 -9.30 -19.66
N PRO A 79 -5.42 -8.70 -20.65
CA PRO A 79 -5.44 -7.26 -20.86
C PRO A 79 -6.79 -6.70 -21.35
N LYS A 80 -7.81 -7.56 -21.55
CA LYS A 80 -9.21 -7.16 -21.79
C LYS A 80 -10.03 -7.03 -20.50
N LYS A 81 -9.45 -7.30 -19.32
CA LYS A 81 -10.16 -7.16 -18.04
C LYS A 81 -10.44 -5.70 -17.71
N ASP A 82 -11.45 -5.53 -16.87
CA ASP A 82 -12.04 -4.25 -16.56
C ASP A 82 -11.07 -3.33 -15.81
N MET A 83 -10.46 -2.40 -16.56
CA MET A 83 -9.56 -1.38 -16.03
C MET A 83 -10.23 -0.55 -14.91
N PHE A 84 -11.55 -0.41 -14.94
CA PHE A 84 -12.28 0.28 -13.87
C PHE A 84 -12.09 -0.39 -12.51
N MET A 85 -12.15 -1.72 -12.45
CA MET A 85 -11.99 -2.47 -11.20
C MET A 85 -10.58 -2.32 -10.63
N TYR A 86 -9.56 -2.38 -11.50
CA TYR A 86 -8.19 -2.08 -11.13
C TYR A 86 -8.03 -0.67 -10.57
N LEU A 87 -8.49 0.36 -11.29
CA LEU A 87 -8.36 1.75 -10.86
C LEU A 87 -9.08 2.00 -9.54
N LYS A 88 -10.28 1.43 -9.37
CA LYS A 88 -11.01 1.48 -8.10
C LYS A 88 -10.21 0.85 -6.96
N ALA A 89 -9.65 -0.35 -7.17
CA ALA A 89 -8.84 -1.01 -6.16
C ALA A 89 -7.59 -0.18 -5.81
N PHE A 90 -6.92 0.40 -6.83
CA PHE A 90 -5.76 1.27 -6.63
C PHE A 90 -6.09 2.49 -5.77
N HIS A 91 -7.15 3.23 -6.13
CA HIS A 91 -7.56 4.43 -5.39
C HIS A 91 -8.02 4.11 -3.95
N ASN A 92 -8.82 3.07 -3.75
CA ASN A 92 -9.22 2.64 -2.41
C ASN A 92 -8.02 2.25 -1.55
N THR A 93 -7.04 1.54 -2.14
CA THR A 93 -5.82 1.15 -1.42
C THR A 93 -4.98 2.37 -1.06
N HIS A 94 -4.88 3.35 -1.97
CA HIS A 94 -4.19 4.60 -1.71
C HIS A 94 -4.84 5.38 -0.56
N GLU A 95 -6.17 5.48 -0.54
CA GLU A 95 -6.89 6.17 0.54
C GLU A 95 -6.63 5.53 1.91
N VAL A 96 -6.69 4.20 1.99
CA VAL A 96 -6.38 3.48 3.23
C VAL A 96 -4.91 3.63 3.62
N PHE A 97 -4.00 3.65 2.65
CA PHE A 97 -2.60 3.96 2.90
C PHE A 97 -2.40 5.35 3.52
N LEU A 98 -3.09 6.38 3.02
CA LEU A 98 -3.00 7.73 3.58
C LEU A 98 -3.48 7.78 5.04
N ARG A 99 -4.54 7.04 5.37
CA ARG A 99 -5.04 6.91 6.76
C ARG A 99 -4.01 6.21 7.65
N LEU A 100 -3.42 5.10 7.20
CA LEU A 100 -2.36 4.41 7.93
C LEU A 100 -1.11 5.28 8.11
N HIS A 101 -0.70 5.99 7.07
CA HIS A 101 0.44 6.91 7.12
C HIS A 101 0.19 8.07 8.09
N SER A 102 -1.03 8.61 8.14
CA SER A 102 -1.43 9.61 9.12
C SER A 102 -1.29 9.08 10.56
N GLN A 103 -1.82 7.88 10.84
CA GLN A 103 -1.67 7.24 12.15
C GLN A 103 -0.19 7.00 12.50
N TRP A 104 0.61 6.54 11.53
CA TRP A 104 2.05 6.37 11.71
C TRP A 104 2.73 7.66 12.14
N ASN A 105 2.42 8.79 11.50
CA ASN A 105 3.01 10.09 11.85
C ASN A 105 2.61 10.57 13.24
N ILE A 106 1.36 10.33 13.65
CA ILE A 106 0.88 10.64 15.01
C ILE A 106 1.66 9.81 16.05
N MET A 107 1.81 8.50 15.83
CA MET A 107 2.52 7.62 16.77
C MET A 107 4.01 7.94 16.90
N HIS A 108 4.62 8.46 15.85
CA HIS A 108 6.07 8.63 15.74
C HIS A 108 6.54 10.08 15.75
N GLY A 109 5.64 11.02 16.11
CA GLY A 109 5.95 12.45 16.26
C GLY A 109 6.50 13.10 14.98
N SER A 110 6.28 12.49 13.82
CA SER A 110 6.79 12.98 12.53
C SER A 110 5.76 13.94 11.93
N TYR A 111 5.69 15.16 12.48
CA TYR A 111 5.02 16.28 11.81
C TYR A 111 5.95 16.81 10.73
N LEU A 112 5.90 16.23 9.54
CA LEU A 112 6.46 16.88 8.35
C LEU A 112 5.39 17.81 7.78
N ILE A 113 5.58 19.10 8.08
CA ILE A 113 5.05 20.25 7.33
C ILE A 113 5.77 20.28 5.97
#